data_AF-A0A8C8DIM4-F1
#
_entry.id   AF-A0A8C8DIM4-F1
#
_cell.length_a   1.000
_cell.length_b   1.000
_cell.length_c   1.000
_cell.angle_alpha   90.00
_cell.angle_beta   90.00
_cell.angle_gamma   90.00
#
_symmetry.space_group_name_H-M   'P 1'
#
loop_
_entity.id
_entity.type
_entity.pdbx_description
1 polymer ?
#
loop_
_entity_poly.entity_id
_entity_poly.type
_entity_poly.pdbx_seq_one_letter_code
_entity_poly.pdbx_strand_id
1 'polypeptide(L)'
;RCTVTSHPVTCRSRCKAVIDSRGQRISCTHFVVEDGYLGSRSSGTTPTRLLSRAILITDSSVLPGDSEQQVSMVTIPPGEVCQSAVKMVELCSSTMTCMPGTYLVHLTCQSVGSAFEDLSQLVTKMFQTPESQEPGRPSVLWSLYFNMADGSVPGVGGQGLPSNVHVCSGPEGSLDHEHSIKQAELIFQRILPDEEFCPPAPNPEDIIYDGESPTPSAEEDSVKEAGQQEESGGDLNPQLDQ
;
A
#
# COMPACT_ATOMS: atom_id res chain seq x y z
N ARG A 1 20.16 -12.79 2.18
CA ARG A 1 19.58 -13.86 3.04
C ARG A 1 20.05 -13.62 4.46
N CYS A 2 19.23 -12.97 5.30
CA CYS A 2 19.46 -12.95 6.74
C CYS A 2 19.00 -14.29 7.27
N THR A 3 19.88 -15.29 7.25
CA THR A 3 19.62 -16.55 7.94
C THR A 3 19.70 -16.23 9.42
N VAL A 4 18.55 -16.15 10.11
CA VAL A 4 18.53 -16.16 11.59
C VAL A 4 18.89 -17.58 12.01
N THR A 5 20.17 -17.95 11.91
CA THR A 5 20.74 -19.13 12.55
C THR A 5 20.89 -18.84 14.04
N SER A 6 19.76 -18.60 14.72
CA SER A 6 19.80 -18.51 16.18
C SER A 6 19.87 -19.93 16.73
N HIS A 7 21.05 -20.35 17.19
CA HIS A 7 21.07 -21.13 18.42
C HIS A 7 20.86 -20.12 19.55
N PRO A 8 19.65 -20.01 20.12
CA PRO A 8 19.40 -19.04 21.17
C PRO A 8 20.25 -19.41 22.40
N VAL A 9 21.31 -18.66 22.67
CA VAL A 9 22.01 -18.72 23.95
C VAL A 9 21.09 -18.07 24.98
N THR A 10 20.24 -18.91 25.56
CA THR A 10 19.15 -18.52 26.45
C THR A 10 19.70 -18.34 27.85
N CYS A 11 19.95 -17.09 28.23
CA CYS A 11 19.96 -16.70 29.64
C CYS A 11 18.80 -15.71 29.83
N ARG A 12 17.68 -16.19 30.37
CA ARG A 12 16.46 -15.42 30.73
C ARG A 12 15.63 -14.84 29.55
N SER A 13 15.23 -15.68 28.59
CA SER A 13 14.10 -15.44 27.63
C SER A 13 14.04 -14.10 26.85
N ARG A 14 15.16 -13.42 26.65
CA ARG A 14 15.28 -12.19 25.81
C ARG A 14 16.36 -12.34 24.74
N CYS A 15 16.10 -11.81 23.55
CA CYS A 15 17.08 -11.65 22.47
C CYS A 15 18.03 -10.49 22.79
N LYS A 16 19.33 -10.61 22.47
CA LYS A 16 20.35 -9.59 22.78
C LYS A 16 20.96 -8.93 21.56
N ALA A 17 20.99 -9.64 20.43
CA ALA A 17 21.66 -9.20 19.22
C ALA A 17 21.19 -10.03 18.03
N VAL A 18 21.40 -9.49 16.83
CA VAL A 18 21.38 -10.23 15.56
C VAL A 18 22.80 -10.37 15.03
N ILE A 19 23.04 -11.44 14.27
CA ILE A 19 24.28 -11.62 13.50
C ILE A 19 23.92 -11.41 12.03
N ASP A 20 24.55 -10.43 11.37
CA ASP A 20 24.30 -10.17 9.95
C ASP A 20 24.93 -11.24 9.05
N SER A 21 24.68 -11.17 7.74
CA SER A 21 25.24 -12.13 6.78
C SER A 21 26.77 -12.07 6.63
N ARG A 22 27.43 -11.08 7.23
CA ARG A 22 28.90 -10.93 7.27
C ARG A 22 29.49 -11.41 8.61
N GLY A 23 28.65 -11.90 9.53
CA GLY A 23 29.08 -12.31 10.87
C GLY A 23 29.21 -11.15 11.86
N GLN A 24 28.78 -9.93 11.50
CA GLN A 24 28.80 -8.79 12.40
C GLN A 24 27.68 -8.92 13.44
N ARG A 25 28.03 -8.74 14.71
CA ARG A 25 27.07 -8.72 15.82
C ARG A 25 26.52 -7.32 16.05
N ILE A 26 25.20 -7.17 15.99
CA ILE A 26 24.48 -5.91 16.21
C ILE A 26 23.56 -6.08 17.41
N SER A 27 23.77 -5.30 18.48
CA SER A 27 23.00 -5.43 19.73
C SER A 27 21.83 -4.44 19.77
N CYS A 28 20.65 -4.91 20.17
CA CYS A 28 19.42 -4.11 20.26
C CYS A 28 18.59 -4.52 21.48
N THR A 29 17.72 -3.64 21.96
CA THR A 29 16.79 -3.90 23.07
C THR A 29 15.51 -4.59 22.59
N HIS A 30 15.03 -4.23 21.40
CA HIS A 30 13.86 -4.79 20.72
C HIS A 30 14.20 -5.17 19.28
N PHE A 31 13.49 -6.17 18.76
CA PHE A 31 13.65 -6.67 17.40
C PHE A 31 12.26 -6.76 16.77
N VAL A 32 12.07 -6.10 15.63
CA VAL A 32 10.85 -6.21 14.83
C VAL A 32 11.22 -6.95 13.56
N VAL A 33 10.49 -8.02 13.25
CA VAL A 33 10.82 -8.93 12.15
C VAL A 33 9.55 -9.36 11.43
N GLU A 34 9.58 -9.43 10.11
CA GLU A 34 8.47 -9.98 9.33
C GLU A 34 8.50 -11.53 9.37
N ASP A 35 7.32 -12.15 9.38
CA ASP A 35 7.15 -13.60 9.57
C ASP A 35 7.99 -14.46 8.60
N GLY A 36 8.11 -14.05 7.34
CA GLY A 36 8.92 -14.69 6.31
C GLY A 36 10.42 -14.83 6.66
N TYR A 37 10.95 -14.04 7.58
CA TYR A 37 12.34 -14.17 8.06
C TYR A 37 12.53 -15.21 9.17
N LEU A 38 11.45 -15.72 9.78
CA LEU A 38 11.54 -16.68 10.89
C LEU A 38 11.76 -18.13 10.41
N GLY A 39 11.63 -18.39 9.11
CA GLY A 39 11.76 -19.73 8.52
C GLY A 39 10.73 -20.72 9.08
N SER A 40 10.93 -22.02 8.88
CA SER A 40 10.00 -23.08 9.35
C SER A 40 9.90 -23.23 10.87
N ARG A 41 10.45 -22.29 11.66
CA ARG A 41 10.40 -22.30 13.12
C ARG A 41 9.01 -21.96 13.65
N SER A 42 8.11 -21.48 12.81
CA SER A 42 6.68 -21.38 13.03
C SER A 42 5.96 -22.68 12.61
N SER A 43 6.43 -23.85 13.05
CA SER A 43 5.74 -25.12 12.80
C SER A 43 4.51 -25.27 13.73
N GLY A 44 3.51 -24.43 13.49
CA GLY A 44 2.14 -24.63 13.98
C GLY A 44 1.32 -25.34 12.92
N THR A 45 0.55 -26.34 13.32
CA THR A 45 -0.22 -27.28 12.48
C THR A 45 -1.40 -26.67 11.71
N THR A 46 -1.47 -25.35 11.57
CA THR A 46 -2.56 -24.67 10.85
C THR A 46 -2.21 -24.52 9.37
N PRO A 47 -3.09 -24.92 8.44
CA PRO A 47 -2.85 -24.72 7.02
C PRO A 47 -2.61 -23.23 6.73
N THR A 48 -1.51 -22.92 6.04
CA THR A 48 -1.26 -21.56 5.56
C THR A 48 -2.38 -21.18 4.60
N ARG A 49 -3.12 -20.14 4.95
CA ARG A 49 -4.09 -19.54 4.04
C ARG A 49 -3.32 -18.77 2.96
N LEU A 50 -3.73 -18.95 1.71
CA LEU A 50 -3.10 -18.30 0.57
C LEU A 50 -4.08 -17.32 -0.07
N LEU A 51 -3.55 -16.31 -0.74
CA LEU A 51 -4.28 -15.44 -1.66
C LEU A 51 -3.88 -15.81 -3.08
N SER A 52 -4.87 -15.83 -3.97
CA SER A 52 -4.66 -16.00 -5.41
C SER A 52 -4.64 -14.62 -6.05
N ARG A 53 -3.56 -14.33 -6.79
CA ARG A 53 -3.35 -13.05 -7.47
C ARG A 53 -3.16 -13.25 -8.96
N ALA A 54 -3.78 -12.38 -9.76
CA ALA A 54 -3.46 -12.21 -11.16
C ALA A 54 -3.15 -10.75 -11.47
N ILE A 55 -2.13 -10.54 -12.29
CA ILE A 55 -1.69 -9.22 -12.80
C ILE A 55 -1.82 -9.27 -14.31
N LEU A 56 -2.61 -8.37 -14.89
CA LEU A 56 -2.82 -8.30 -16.33
C LEU A 56 -2.39 -6.93 -16.84
N ILE A 57 -1.79 -6.91 -18.03
CA ILE A 57 -1.65 -5.70 -18.84
C ILE A 57 -2.66 -5.81 -19.98
N THR A 58 -3.58 -4.84 -20.08
CA THR A 58 -4.62 -4.81 -21.12
C THR A 58 -4.50 -3.57 -21.99
N ASP A 59 -5.08 -3.63 -23.20
CA ASP A 59 -5.06 -2.51 -24.17
C ASP A 59 -6.21 -1.50 -23.99
N SER A 60 -7.21 -1.85 -23.19
CA SER A 60 -8.41 -1.04 -22.96
C SER A 60 -9.05 -1.34 -21.60
N SER A 61 -9.96 -0.46 -21.18
CA SER A 61 -10.70 -0.56 -19.92
C SER A 61 -11.83 -1.59 -20.02
N VAL A 62 -12.10 -2.31 -18.92
CA VAL A 62 -13.25 -3.22 -18.81
C VAL A 62 -14.58 -2.47 -18.86
N LEU A 63 -14.60 -1.21 -18.40
CA LEU A 63 -15.79 -0.36 -18.43
C LEU A 63 -15.53 0.83 -19.37
N PRO A 64 -16.00 0.77 -20.62
CA PRO A 64 -15.88 1.90 -21.53
C PRO A 64 -16.53 3.15 -20.93
N GLY A 65 -15.79 4.25 -20.89
CA GLY A 65 -16.26 5.54 -20.40
C GLY A 65 -15.79 6.69 -21.29
N ASP A 66 -16.33 7.89 -21.06
CA ASP A 66 -15.98 9.08 -21.83
C ASP A 66 -14.53 9.55 -21.61
N SER A 67 -13.88 9.05 -20.55
CA SER A 67 -12.48 9.33 -20.22
C SER A 67 -11.71 8.02 -20.03
N GLU A 68 -10.54 7.94 -20.67
CA GLU A 68 -9.59 6.82 -20.53
C GLU A 68 -8.77 6.90 -19.23
N GLN A 69 -8.91 7.99 -18.46
CA GLN A 69 -8.16 8.22 -17.22
C GLN A 69 -8.98 7.87 -15.98
N GLN A 70 -9.46 6.64 -15.92
CA GLN A 70 -10.26 6.15 -14.80
C GLN A 70 -9.54 5.07 -14.01
N VAL A 71 -9.75 5.08 -12.70
CA VAL A 71 -9.40 3.98 -11.80
C VAL A 71 -10.69 3.34 -11.38
N SER A 72 -10.83 2.04 -11.62
CA SER A 72 -12.05 1.30 -11.30
C SER A 72 -11.75 0.17 -10.33
N MET A 73 -12.74 -0.11 -9.48
CA MET A 73 -12.69 -1.19 -8.51
C MET A 73 -13.99 -1.97 -8.57
N VAL A 74 -13.87 -3.27 -8.81
CA VAL A 74 -15.02 -4.16 -9.00
C VAL A 74 -14.90 -5.32 -8.02
N THR A 75 -15.99 -5.62 -7.34
CA THR A 75 -16.12 -6.85 -6.54
C THR A 75 -16.98 -7.82 -7.31
N ILE A 76 -16.39 -8.94 -7.72
CA ILE A 76 -17.06 -10.04 -8.38
C ILE A 76 -17.47 -11.06 -7.30
N PRO A 77 -18.77 -11.31 -7.09
CA PRO A 77 -19.21 -12.30 -6.11
C PRO A 77 -18.85 -13.73 -6.56
N PRO A 78 -18.78 -14.69 -5.61
CA PRO A 78 -18.62 -16.11 -5.96
C PRO A 78 -19.72 -16.58 -6.93
N GLY A 79 -19.36 -17.43 -7.87
CA GLY A 79 -20.29 -17.96 -8.87
C GLY A 79 -19.66 -19.04 -9.74
N GLU A 80 -20.21 -19.24 -10.95
CA GLU A 80 -19.78 -20.33 -11.85
C GLU A 80 -18.30 -20.24 -12.26
N VAL A 81 -17.75 -19.03 -12.33
CA VAL A 81 -16.37 -18.78 -12.82
C VAL A 81 -15.33 -18.57 -11.72
N CYS A 82 -15.75 -18.46 -10.46
CA CYS A 82 -14.86 -18.30 -9.32
C CYS A 82 -15.53 -18.75 -8.02
N GLN A 83 -14.83 -19.53 -7.19
CA GLN A 83 -15.40 -20.07 -5.95
C GLN A 83 -15.38 -19.07 -4.78
N SER A 84 -14.53 -18.05 -4.85
CA SER A 84 -14.36 -17.01 -3.85
C SER A 84 -14.67 -15.64 -4.46
N ALA A 85 -15.08 -14.68 -3.64
CA ALA A 85 -15.26 -13.31 -4.10
C ALA A 85 -13.92 -12.76 -4.62
N VAL A 86 -13.92 -12.20 -5.82
CA VAL A 86 -12.72 -11.64 -6.46
C VAL A 86 -12.81 -10.12 -6.42
N LYS A 87 -11.74 -9.49 -5.94
CA LYS A 87 -11.55 -8.04 -6.02
C LYS A 87 -10.69 -7.73 -7.24
N MET A 88 -11.21 -6.89 -8.11
CA MET A 88 -10.51 -6.39 -9.28
C MET A 88 -10.24 -4.90 -9.13
N VAL A 89 -9.01 -4.47 -9.35
CA VAL A 89 -8.61 -3.06 -9.44
C VAL A 89 -8.00 -2.83 -10.80
N GLU A 90 -8.55 -1.91 -11.56
CA GLU A 90 -8.03 -1.47 -12.85
C GLU A 90 -7.41 -0.08 -12.72
N LEU A 91 -6.17 0.04 -13.16
CA LEU A 91 -5.38 1.26 -13.10
C LEU A 91 -5.02 1.72 -14.51
N CYS A 92 -5.34 2.96 -14.84
CA CYS A 92 -4.91 3.60 -16.08
C CYS A 92 -3.53 4.27 -15.91
N SER A 93 -2.93 4.71 -17.01
CA SER A 93 -1.59 5.29 -17.04
C SER A 93 -1.40 6.57 -16.19
N SER A 94 -2.49 7.30 -15.88
CA SER A 94 -2.42 8.49 -15.01
C SER A 94 -2.01 8.16 -13.56
N THR A 95 -2.18 6.90 -13.15
CA THR A 95 -1.70 6.38 -11.86
C THR A 95 -0.19 6.13 -11.83
N MET A 96 0.49 6.27 -12.98
CA MET A 96 1.91 6.02 -13.17
C MET A 96 2.35 4.57 -12.93
N THR A 97 1.43 3.60 -13.07
CA THR A 97 1.73 2.15 -12.91
C THR A 97 1.85 1.38 -14.23
N CYS A 98 1.48 1.99 -15.35
CA CYS A 98 1.55 1.39 -16.69
C CYS A 98 1.78 2.45 -17.78
N MET A 99 2.15 2.00 -18.97
CA MET A 99 2.41 2.86 -20.14
C MET A 99 1.10 3.43 -20.73
N PRO A 100 1.15 4.60 -21.41
CA PRO A 100 -0.01 5.13 -22.12
C PRO A 100 -0.59 4.12 -23.13
N GLY A 101 -1.92 4.06 -23.22
CA GLY A 101 -2.63 3.08 -24.05
C GLY A 101 -2.71 1.68 -23.45
N THR A 102 -2.26 1.47 -22.20
CA THR A 102 -2.48 0.22 -21.48
C THR A 102 -3.04 0.45 -20.09
N TYR A 103 -3.61 -0.61 -19.52
CA TYR A 103 -4.18 -0.65 -18.19
C TYR A 103 -3.55 -1.79 -17.39
N LEU A 104 -3.33 -1.56 -16.11
CA LEU A 104 -2.85 -2.57 -15.17
C LEU A 104 -4.02 -3.08 -14.33
N VAL A 105 -4.34 -4.36 -14.47
CA VAL A 105 -5.45 -4.99 -13.75
C VAL A 105 -4.89 -5.94 -12.69
N HIS A 106 -5.32 -5.73 -11.45
CA HIS A 106 -5.05 -6.60 -10.32
C HIS A 106 -6.30 -7.39 -9.96
N LEU A 107 -6.23 -8.72 -9.95
CA LEU A 107 -7.27 -9.59 -9.40
C LEU A 107 -6.75 -10.25 -8.12
N THR A 108 -7.58 -10.28 -7.09
CA THR A 108 -7.25 -10.89 -5.79
C THR A 108 -8.45 -11.66 -5.25
N CYS A 109 -8.24 -12.90 -4.82
CA CYS A 109 -9.26 -13.66 -4.11
C CYS A 109 -8.66 -14.60 -3.08
N GLN A 110 -9.53 -15.18 -2.26
CA GLN A 110 -9.14 -16.26 -1.38
C GLN A 110 -8.80 -17.51 -2.22
N SER A 111 -7.58 -18.02 -2.03
CA SER A 111 -7.11 -19.20 -2.75
C SER A 111 -7.84 -20.47 -2.30
N VAL A 112 -8.23 -21.28 -3.29
CA VAL A 112 -8.71 -22.66 -3.11
C VAL A 112 -7.75 -23.63 -3.78
N GLY A 113 -7.22 -23.26 -4.95
CA GLY A 113 -6.15 -23.98 -5.65
C GLY A 113 -5.00 -23.04 -6.03
N SER A 114 -4.38 -23.29 -7.19
CA SER A 114 -3.43 -22.35 -7.76
C SER A 114 -4.12 -21.07 -8.22
N ALA A 115 -3.40 -19.95 -8.21
CA ALA A 115 -3.95 -18.68 -8.66
C ALA A 115 -4.45 -18.72 -10.12
N PHE A 116 -3.84 -19.57 -10.95
CA PHE A 116 -4.30 -19.80 -12.30
C PHE A 116 -5.65 -20.53 -12.32
N GLU A 117 -5.80 -21.63 -11.57
CA GLU A 117 -7.07 -22.36 -11.47
C GLU A 117 -8.20 -21.48 -10.91
N ASP A 118 -7.87 -20.64 -9.92
CA ASP A 118 -8.85 -19.79 -9.23
C ASP A 118 -9.33 -18.60 -10.08
N LEU A 119 -8.49 -18.07 -10.99
CA LEU A 119 -8.74 -16.79 -11.66
C LEU A 119 -8.85 -16.88 -13.19
N SER A 120 -8.25 -17.88 -13.84
CA SER A 120 -8.18 -17.95 -15.32
C SER A 120 -9.56 -17.91 -15.97
N GLN A 121 -10.54 -18.66 -15.46
CA GLN A 121 -11.89 -18.68 -16.03
C GLN A 121 -12.57 -17.31 -15.97
N LEU A 122 -12.38 -16.55 -14.88
CA LEU A 122 -12.88 -15.19 -14.76
C LEU A 122 -12.19 -14.27 -15.77
N VAL A 123 -10.86 -14.38 -15.92
CA VAL A 123 -10.09 -13.59 -16.89
C VAL A 123 -10.58 -13.87 -18.32
N THR A 124 -10.72 -15.13 -18.72
CA THR A 124 -11.24 -15.54 -20.04
C THR A 124 -12.68 -15.06 -20.29
N LYS A 125 -13.47 -14.86 -19.23
CA LYS A 125 -14.84 -14.32 -19.30
C LYS A 125 -14.88 -12.80 -19.40
N MET A 126 -13.92 -12.07 -18.83
CA MET A 126 -13.93 -10.60 -18.80
C MET A 126 -13.05 -9.96 -19.88
N PHE A 127 -12.07 -10.69 -20.39
CA PHE A 127 -11.07 -10.19 -21.32
C PHE A 127 -10.95 -11.09 -22.55
N GLN A 128 -10.38 -10.55 -23.63
CA GLN A 128 -9.91 -11.35 -24.76
C GLN A 128 -8.58 -12.00 -24.39
N THR A 129 -8.54 -13.32 -24.45
CA THR A 129 -7.34 -14.14 -24.24
C THR A 129 -7.09 -15.01 -25.47
N PRO A 130 -5.92 -15.65 -25.62
CA PRO A 130 -5.69 -16.60 -26.71
C PRO A 130 -6.74 -17.71 -26.81
N GLU A 131 -7.36 -18.09 -25.69
CA GLU A 131 -8.39 -19.12 -25.57
C GLU A 131 -9.81 -18.60 -25.83
N SER A 132 -10.04 -17.28 -25.76
CA SER A 132 -11.35 -16.65 -25.89
C SER A 132 -11.23 -15.30 -26.57
N GLN A 133 -11.57 -15.26 -27.86
CA GLN A 133 -11.50 -14.06 -28.69
C GLN A 133 -12.88 -13.41 -28.88
N GLU A 134 -13.67 -13.33 -27.81
CA GLU A 134 -14.98 -12.68 -27.88
C GLU A 134 -14.83 -11.18 -28.20
N PRO A 135 -15.44 -10.67 -29.29
CA PRO A 135 -15.29 -9.28 -29.70
C PRO A 135 -15.90 -8.32 -28.67
N GLY A 136 -15.24 -7.18 -28.46
CA GLY A 136 -15.74 -6.09 -27.59
C GLY A 136 -15.26 -6.12 -26.13
N ARG A 137 -14.36 -7.04 -25.76
CA ARG A 137 -13.67 -7.05 -24.46
C ARG A 137 -12.21 -6.59 -24.62
N PRO A 138 -11.56 -6.07 -23.57
CA PRO A 138 -10.15 -5.68 -23.65
C PRO A 138 -9.23 -6.87 -23.87
N SER A 139 -8.16 -6.67 -24.65
CA SER A 139 -7.16 -7.70 -24.92
C SER A 139 -6.14 -7.81 -23.81
N VAL A 140 -5.87 -9.05 -23.37
CA VAL A 140 -4.76 -9.32 -22.44
C VAL A 140 -3.45 -9.39 -23.23
N LEU A 141 -2.62 -8.37 -23.06
CA LEU A 141 -1.30 -8.27 -23.67
C LEU A 141 -0.27 -9.10 -22.90
N TRP A 142 -0.43 -9.19 -21.57
CA TRP A 142 0.43 -9.96 -20.70
C TRP A 142 -0.31 -10.37 -19.43
N SER A 143 0.03 -11.53 -18.86
CA SER A 143 -0.54 -11.99 -17.60
C SER A 143 0.47 -12.73 -16.71
N LEU A 144 0.29 -12.58 -15.40
CA LEU A 144 1.01 -13.32 -14.35
C LEU A 144 0.02 -13.79 -13.29
N TYR A 145 0.12 -15.05 -12.90
CA TYR A 145 -0.66 -15.67 -11.84
C TYR A 145 0.28 -16.20 -10.76
N PHE A 146 0.00 -15.89 -9.49
CA PHE A 146 0.78 -16.42 -8.37
C PHE A 146 -0.04 -16.48 -7.09
N ASN A 147 0.32 -17.43 -6.23
CA ASN A 147 -0.21 -17.52 -4.87
C ASN A 147 0.75 -16.79 -3.91
N MET A 148 0.20 -16.18 -2.88
CA MET A 148 0.96 -15.55 -1.80
C MET A 148 0.38 -15.91 -0.45
N ALA A 149 1.20 -15.93 0.61
CA ALA A 149 0.72 -16.16 1.96
C ALA A 149 -0.21 -15.02 2.39
N ASP A 150 -1.33 -15.37 3.03
CA ASP A 150 -2.28 -14.42 3.61
C ASP A 150 -1.82 -14.03 5.01
N GLY A 151 -1.36 -12.79 5.18
CA GLY A 151 -0.90 -12.25 6.45
C GLY A 151 -2.01 -11.95 7.46
N SER A 152 -3.29 -12.03 7.08
CA SER A 152 -4.40 -11.88 8.02
C SER A 152 -4.52 -13.05 9.00
N VAL A 153 -4.01 -14.23 8.63
CA VAL A 153 -4.01 -15.38 9.53
C VAL A 153 -2.90 -15.17 10.55
N PRO A 154 -3.22 -15.20 11.86
CA PRO A 154 -2.19 -15.24 12.88
C PRO A 154 -1.39 -16.52 12.65
N GLY A 155 -0.20 -16.37 12.05
CA GLY A 155 0.79 -17.41 12.15
C GLY A 155 0.97 -17.72 13.63
N VAL A 156 1.36 -18.95 13.96
CA VAL A 156 1.83 -19.30 15.31
C VAL A 156 3.15 -18.53 15.65
N GLY A 157 3.50 -17.51 14.85
CA GLY A 157 4.59 -16.55 14.97
C GLY A 157 4.53 -15.82 16.30
N GLY A 158 5.22 -16.39 17.27
CA GLY A 158 5.29 -15.90 18.64
C GLY A 158 5.48 -17.01 19.67
N GLN A 159 4.99 -18.22 19.39
CA GLN A 159 5.22 -19.36 20.29
C GLN A 159 6.71 -19.68 20.35
N GLY A 160 7.31 -19.50 21.53
CA GLY A 160 8.72 -19.77 21.78
C GLY A 160 9.68 -18.65 21.36
N LEU A 161 9.18 -17.49 20.90
CA LEU A 161 10.04 -16.32 20.65
C LEU A 161 10.33 -15.56 21.96
N PRO A 162 11.52 -14.95 22.09
CA PRO A 162 11.81 -14.06 23.21
C PRO A 162 10.83 -12.88 23.25
N SER A 163 10.46 -12.44 24.45
CA SER A 163 9.46 -11.37 24.68
C SER A 163 9.76 -10.02 24.03
N ASN A 164 11.01 -9.77 23.65
CA ASN A 164 11.45 -8.54 22.97
C ASN A 164 11.65 -8.71 21.46
N VAL A 165 11.10 -9.78 20.89
CA VAL A 165 11.01 -10.04 19.45
C VAL A 165 9.54 -9.93 19.04
N HIS A 166 9.24 -8.96 18.19
CA HIS A 166 7.90 -8.67 17.68
C HIS A 166 7.80 -9.10 16.23
N VAL A 167 6.73 -9.81 15.88
CA VAL A 167 6.52 -10.33 14.53
C VAL A 167 5.48 -9.49 13.81
N CYS A 168 5.83 -9.03 12.60
CA CYS A 168 4.89 -8.40 11.68
C CYS A 168 4.36 -9.45 10.69
N SER A 169 3.07 -9.36 10.40
CA SER A 169 2.44 -10.20 9.38
C SER A 169 2.72 -9.67 7.98
N GLY A 170 2.61 -10.56 7.00
CA GLY A 170 2.63 -10.20 5.59
C GLY A 170 1.38 -9.43 5.14
N PRO A 171 1.30 -9.12 3.83
CA PRO A 171 0.10 -8.54 3.22
C PRO A 171 -1.13 -9.45 3.30
N GLU A 172 -2.31 -8.84 3.38
CA GLU A 172 -3.62 -9.52 3.39
C GLU A 172 -4.42 -9.26 2.10
N GLY A 173 -5.57 -9.93 1.97
CA GLY A 173 -6.48 -9.78 0.82
C GLY A 173 -7.45 -8.60 0.91
N SER A 174 -7.33 -7.75 1.93
CA SER A 174 -8.07 -6.49 2.03
C SER A 174 -7.54 -5.48 1.00
N LEU A 175 -8.31 -4.42 0.76
CA LEU A 175 -7.87 -3.32 -0.12
C LEU A 175 -7.32 -2.14 0.68
N ASP A 176 -7.66 -2.08 1.96
CA ASP A 176 -7.17 -1.10 2.90
C ASP A 176 -5.89 -1.60 3.58
N HIS A 177 -5.42 -0.82 4.55
CA HIS A 177 -4.23 -1.14 5.34
C HIS A 177 -4.55 -1.16 6.84
N GLU A 178 -5.83 -1.36 7.21
CA GLU A 178 -6.27 -1.21 8.59
C GLU A 178 -5.57 -2.22 9.52
N HIS A 179 -5.44 -3.48 9.09
CA HIS A 179 -4.72 -4.51 9.85
C HIS A 179 -3.24 -4.16 10.07
N SER A 180 -2.56 -3.72 9.00
CA SER A 180 -1.15 -3.33 9.06
C SER A 180 -0.91 -2.15 10.01
N ILE A 181 -1.79 -1.14 9.96
CA ILE A 181 -1.72 0.03 10.84
C ILE A 181 -1.95 -0.37 12.30
N LYS A 182 -3.00 -1.15 12.58
CA LYS A 182 -3.29 -1.64 13.94
C LYS A 182 -2.16 -2.49 14.51
N GLN A 183 -1.55 -3.35 13.68
CA GLN A 183 -0.41 -4.15 14.11
C GLN A 183 0.80 -3.27 14.43
N ALA A 184 1.11 -2.28 13.59
CA ALA A 184 2.21 -1.35 13.81
C ALA A 184 2.02 -0.57 15.12
N GLU A 185 0.81 -0.04 15.36
CA GLU A 185 0.46 0.66 16.59
C GLU A 185 0.61 -0.23 17.83
N LEU A 186 0.11 -1.46 17.77
CA LEU A 186 0.21 -2.42 18.87
C LEU A 186 1.66 -2.83 19.16
N ILE A 187 2.51 -2.99 18.15
CA ILE A 187 3.94 -3.24 18.35
C ILE A 187 4.62 -2.00 18.92
N PHE A 188 4.29 -0.80 18.43
CA PHE A 188 4.82 0.46 18.93
C PHE A 188 4.52 0.64 20.42
N GLN A 189 3.26 0.50 20.85
CA GLN A 189 2.85 0.61 22.25
C GLN A 189 3.52 -0.44 23.16
N ARG A 190 3.90 -1.61 22.62
CA ARG A 190 4.69 -2.60 23.37
C ARG A 190 6.15 -2.21 23.57
N ILE A 191 6.70 -1.38 22.69
CA ILE A 191 8.09 -0.90 22.75
C ILE A 191 8.17 0.41 23.52
N LEU A 192 7.21 1.33 23.30
CA LEU A 192 7.13 2.68 23.83
C LEU A 192 5.69 2.93 24.35
N PRO A 193 5.34 2.48 25.57
CA PRO A 193 3.96 2.51 26.07
C PRO A 193 3.43 3.91 26.38
N ASP A 194 4.32 4.85 26.69
CA ASP A 194 3.96 6.21 27.12
C ASP A 194 4.09 7.25 25.99
N GLU A 195 4.45 6.81 24.78
CA GLU A 195 4.64 7.68 23.61
C GLU A 195 3.41 7.68 22.70
N GLU A 196 3.19 8.80 22.00
CA GLU A 196 2.15 8.90 20.97
C GLU A 196 2.55 8.16 19.69
N PHE A 197 1.60 7.46 19.06
CA PHE A 197 1.84 6.75 17.81
C PHE A 197 1.85 7.70 16.62
N CYS A 198 3.03 7.90 16.03
CA CYS A 198 3.25 8.73 14.83
C CYS A 198 2.70 10.18 14.95
N PRO A 199 3.14 10.97 15.95
CA PRO A 199 2.79 12.38 16.01
C PRO A 199 3.33 13.13 14.78
N PRO A 200 2.68 14.22 14.35
CA PRO A 200 3.20 15.06 13.28
C PRO A 200 4.60 15.57 13.67
N ALA A 201 5.53 15.52 12.72
CA ALA A 201 6.83 16.13 12.92
C ALA A 201 6.64 17.65 13.15
N PRO A 202 7.37 18.26 14.11
CA PRO A 202 7.31 19.70 14.31
C PRO A 202 7.77 20.41 13.04
N ASN A 203 7.08 21.48 12.63
CA ASN A 203 7.50 22.24 11.45
C ASN A 203 8.83 22.94 11.76
N PRO A 204 9.80 22.91 10.84
CA PRO A 204 11.10 23.52 11.07
C PRO A 204 11.01 25.04 11.21
N GLU A 205 10.04 25.69 10.55
CA GLU A 205 9.77 27.13 10.70
C GLU A 205 9.25 27.54 12.08
N ASP A 206 8.69 26.62 12.87
CA ASP A 206 8.17 26.91 14.21
C ASP A 206 9.28 26.87 15.30
N ILE A 207 10.51 26.50 14.92
CA ILE A 207 11.65 26.39 15.85
C ILE A 207 12.32 27.76 16.02
N ILE A 208 12.11 28.41 17.16
CA ILE A 208 12.80 29.66 17.51
C ILE A 208 14.25 29.34 17.90
N TYR A 209 15.22 29.91 17.19
CA TYR A 209 16.64 29.84 17.55
C TYR A 209 17.01 31.03 18.44
N ASP A 210 17.59 30.79 19.62
CA ASP A 210 18.07 31.81 20.58
C ASP A 210 19.21 32.72 20.06
N GLY A 211 19.47 32.73 18.74
CA GLY A 211 20.53 33.50 18.08
C GLY A 211 20.05 34.67 17.22
N GLU A 212 18.75 34.80 16.96
CA GLU A 212 18.18 35.95 16.25
C GLU A 212 17.43 36.84 17.25
N SER A 213 18.17 37.73 17.91
CA SER A 213 17.55 38.91 18.51
C SER A 213 16.78 39.66 17.40
N PRO A 214 15.49 39.99 17.58
CA PRO A 214 14.74 40.68 16.55
C PRO A 214 15.39 42.04 16.31
N THR A 215 15.93 42.28 15.11
CA THR A 215 16.05 43.65 14.64
C THR A 215 14.64 44.22 14.62
N PRO A 216 14.36 45.33 15.31
CA PRO A 216 13.04 45.93 15.27
C PRO A 216 12.79 46.35 13.82
N SER A 217 11.91 45.63 13.13
CA SER A 217 11.31 46.09 11.89
C SER A 217 10.58 47.37 12.24
N ALA A 218 11.16 48.49 11.81
CA ALA A 218 10.57 49.79 11.94
C ALA A 218 9.22 49.82 11.22
N GLU A 219 8.20 50.23 11.98
CA GLU A 219 7.05 51.03 11.54
C GLU A 219 6.00 50.31 10.67
N GLU A 220 5.07 49.62 11.35
CA GLU A 220 3.68 49.61 10.91
C GLU A 220 3.09 51.02 11.14
N ASP A 221 3.04 51.85 10.09
CA ASP A 221 2.23 53.06 10.11
C ASP A 221 0.81 52.72 9.64
N SER A 222 -0.12 52.81 10.58
CA SER A 222 -1.55 52.59 10.39
C SER A 222 -2.21 53.88 9.91
N VAL A 223 -2.75 53.92 8.68
CA VAL A 223 -3.73 54.94 8.30
C VAL A 223 -5.01 54.30 7.75
N LYS A 224 -6.11 54.76 8.35
CA LYS A 224 -7.48 54.27 8.30
C LYS A 224 -8.26 54.67 7.03
N GLU A 225 -9.35 53.94 6.82
CA GLU A 225 -10.41 54.10 5.82
C GLU A 225 -11.02 55.51 5.68
N ALA A 226 -11.47 55.86 4.46
CA ALA A 226 -12.89 56.05 4.07
C ALA A 226 -13.13 57.20 3.07
N GLY A 227 -13.91 56.93 1.99
CA GLY A 227 -14.91 57.88 1.46
C GLY A 227 -14.81 58.40 0.01
N GLN A 228 -15.50 57.70 -0.91
CA GLN A 228 -16.42 58.17 -1.99
C GLN A 228 -16.08 59.32 -2.98
N GLN A 229 -16.15 59.02 -4.30
CA GLN A 229 -17.16 59.48 -5.30
C GLN A 229 -16.69 59.03 -6.72
N GLU A 230 -17.44 58.18 -7.45
CA GLU A 230 -18.39 58.52 -8.55
C GLU A 230 -17.77 59.42 -9.65
N GLU A 231 -17.89 59.22 -10.97
CA GLU A 231 -18.61 58.32 -11.89
C GLU A 231 -18.04 58.61 -13.31
N SER A 232 -18.52 57.87 -14.33
CA SER A 232 -18.40 58.12 -15.79
C SER A 232 -17.14 57.57 -16.46
N GLY A 233 -17.19 56.73 -17.50
CA GLY A 233 -18.27 56.33 -18.38
C GLY A 233 -17.67 56.10 -19.77
N GLY A 234 -18.12 55.07 -20.49
CA GLY A 234 -17.96 55.01 -21.96
C GLY A 234 -17.09 53.88 -22.49
N ASP A 235 -17.78 52.84 -22.99
CA ASP A 235 -17.34 51.89 -24.00
C ASP A 235 -16.59 52.56 -25.18
N LEU A 236 -15.70 51.81 -25.82
CA LEU A 236 -15.90 51.26 -27.17
C LEU A 236 -14.59 50.70 -27.72
N ASN A 237 -14.59 49.39 -27.95
CA ASN A 237 -13.77 48.78 -29.00
C ASN A 237 -14.25 49.31 -30.36
N PRO A 238 -13.38 49.38 -31.38
CA PRO A 238 -13.83 48.90 -32.67
C PRO A 238 -12.85 47.95 -33.37
N GLN A 239 -13.48 46.99 -34.02
CA GLN A 239 -13.01 45.99 -34.95
C GLN A 239 -12.42 46.55 -36.27
N LEU A 240 -11.63 45.66 -36.91
CA LEU A 240 -11.46 45.35 -38.33
C LEU A 240 -11.31 46.45 -39.40
N ASP A 241 -10.28 46.25 -40.23
CA ASP A 241 -10.29 46.17 -41.71
C ASP A 241 -8.81 45.90 -42.11
N GLN A 242 -8.38 44.95 -42.95
CA GLN A 242 -8.91 44.24 -44.12
C GLN A 242 -8.35 42.80 -44.18
#